data_AF-A0AAV3YCU4-F1
#
_entry.id   AF-A0AAV3YCU4-F1
#
_cell.length_a   1.000
_cell.length_b   1.000
_cell.length_c   1.000
_cell.angle_alpha   90.00
_cell.angle_beta   90.00
_cell.angle_gamma   90.00
#
_symmetry.space_group_name_H-M   'P 1'
#
loop_
_entity.id
_entity.type
_entity.pdbx_description
1 polymer ?
#
loop_
_entity_poly.entity_id
_entity_poly.type
_entity_poly.pdbx_seq_one_letter_code
_entity_poly.pdbx_strand_id
1 'polypeptide(L)'
;MVRTDSNIPKLPLTDTSDGITTIGQKAYFEGWVGFASLHKSVNCSEALTRPKSNFLYSTAVPRLTAAEIVKSCQKSCETFRQNYGFERYPKVTKEEHHFPIAFIILFHTSLDQVLFLLRAIYRPQNVYCLTVDLNAKRELLEGISAVSSCFHNVFVASKLERVVYAGFSRLVADLHCMEDLLAHPIPWKYVINLPGQQFPLK
;
A
#
# COMPACT_ATOMS: atom_id res chain seq x y z
N MET A 1 25.36 -12.99 -27.53
CA MET A 1 24.33 -13.87 -28.12
C MET A 1 23.69 -14.64 -26.98
N VAL A 2 22.73 -14.01 -26.28
CA VAL A 2 22.08 -14.60 -25.10
C VAL A 2 20.78 -15.23 -25.59
N ARG A 3 20.66 -16.56 -25.43
CA ARG A 3 19.44 -17.30 -25.70
C ARG A 3 18.41 -16.90 -24.65
N THR A 4 17.28 -16.36 -25.10
CA THR A 4 16.09 -16.17 -24.28
C THR A 4 15.32 -17.48 -24.24
N ASP A 5 15.55 -18.30 -23.22
CA ASP A 5 14.62 -19.39 -22.90
C ASP A 5 13.44 -18.81 -22.14
N SER A 6 12.40 -18.46 -22.90
CA SER A 6 11.10 -18.02 -22.41
C SER A 6 10.32 -19.21 -21.87
N ASN A 7 10.58 -19.60 -20.61
CA ASN A 7 9.73 -20.49 -19.84
C ASN A 7 9.60 -19.95 -18.40
N ILE A 8 8.83 -18.87 -18.26
CA ILE A 8 8.29 -18.44 -16.97
C ILE A 8 7.09 -19.34 -16.69
N PRO A 9 7.07 -20.13 -15.60
CA PRO A 9 5.89 -20.91 -15.24
C PRO A 9 4.73 -19.96 -14.99
N LYS A 10 3.62 -20.12 -15.73
CA LYS A 10 2.35 -19.47 -15.37
C LYS A 10 1.93 -20.06 -14.03
N LEU A 11 1.73 -19.21 -13.02
CA LEU A 11 1.11 -19.62 -11.75
C LEU A 11 -0.21 -20.35 -12.07
N PRO A 12 -0.45 -21.55 -11.50
CA PRO A 12 -1.72 -22.22 -11.71
C PRO A 12 -2.84 -21.37 -11.11
N LEU A 13 -3.75 -20.93 -11.98
CA LEU A 13 -5.08 -20.51 -11.55
C LEU A 13 -5.75 -21.76 -11.00
N THR A 14 -5.73 -21.93 -9.68
CA THR A 14 -6.52 -22.97 -9.04
C THR A 14 -7.99 -22.61 -9.20
N ASP A 15 -8.61 -23.29 -10.15
CA ASP A 15 -10.02 -23.28 -10.46
C ASP A 15 -10.74 -24.07 -9.36
N THR A 16 -11.53 -23.39 -8.53
CA THR A 16 -12.47 -24.03 -7.60
C THR A 16 -13.86 -23.46 -7.83
N SER A 17 -14.73 -24.36 -8.27
CA SER A 17 -16.13 -24.22 -8.64
C SER A 17 -17.01 -23.50 -7.60
N ASP A 18 -17.08 -22.18 -7.68
CA ASP A 18 -18.20 -21.34 -7.28
C ASP A 18 -17.99 -19.99 -7.98
N GLY A 19 -18.87 -19.59 -8.92
CA GLY A 19 -18.69 -18.44 -9.84
C GLY A 19 -17.76 -17.33 -9.35
N ILE A 20 -16.46 -17.41 -9.69
CA ILE A 20 -15.41 -16.73 -8.95
C ILE A 20 -15.34 -15.25 -9.35
N THR A 21 -15.75 -14.40 -8.43
CA THR A 21 -15.35 -12.99 -8.42
C THR A 21 -13.87 -12.94 -8.05
N THR A 22 -12.99 -12.60 -9.01
CA THR A 22 -11.55 -12.42 -8.76
C THR A 22 -11.32 -11.45 -7.61
N ILE A 23 -10.17 -11.54 -6.94
CA ILE A 23 -9.82 -10.60 -5.86
C ILE A 23 -9.91 -9.13 -6.29
N GLY A 24 -9.55 -8.84 -7.55
CA GLY A 24 -9.69 -7.52 -8.14
C GLY A 24 -11.15 -7.10 -8.26
N GLN A 25 -12.02 -7.98 -8.75
CA GLN A 25 -13.46 -7.72 -8.82
C GLN A 25 -14.07 -7.56 -7.42
N LYS A 26 -13.70 -8.40 -6.44
CA LYS A 26 -14.18 -8.28 -5.06
C LYS A 26 -13.76 -6.95 -4.46
N ALA A 27 -12.48 -6.61 -4.55
CA ALA A 27 -11.98 -5.34 -4.02
C ALA A 27 -12.63 -4.12 -4.67
N TYR A 28 -13.01 -4.24 -5.94
CA TYR A 28 -13.75 -3.20 -6.66
C TYR A 28 -15.20 -3.08 -6.14
N PHE A 29 -15.93 -4.20 -6.01
CA PHE A 29 -17.33 -4.18 -5.52
C PHE A 29 -17.44 -3.75 -4.06
N GLU A 30 -16.47 -4.11 -3.23
CA GLU A 30 -16.38 -3.70 -1.82
C GLU A 30 -15.87 -2.25 -1.67
N GLY A 31 -15.53 -1.55 -2.76
CA GLY A 31 -15.05 -0.17 -2.72
C GLY A 31 -13.66 0.00 -2.09
N TRP A 32 -12.89 -1.08 -1.96
CA TRP A 32 -11.54 -1.06 -1.39
C TRP A 32 -10.50 -0.49 -2.34
N VAL A 33 -10.75 -0.50 -3.64
CA VAL A 33 -9.84 0.06 -4.64
C VAL A 33 -10.60 0.82 -5.74
N GLY A 34 -9.93 1.84 -6.27
CA GLY A 34 -10.52 2.70 -7.28
C GLY A 34 -11.66 3.56 -6.74
N PHE A 35 -12.43 4.14 -7.66
CA PHE A 35 -13.57 5.00 -7.35
C PHE A 35 -14.81 4.37 -7.97
N ALA A 36 -15.58 3.62 -7.19
CA ALA A 36 -16.75 2.88 -7.69
C ALA A 36 -17.78 3.79 -8.39
N SER A 37 -17.83 5.07 -8.01
CA SER A 37 -18.65 6.11 -8.67
C SER A 37 -18.25 6.39 -10.12
N LEU A 38 -17.00 6.10 -10.53
CA LEU A 38 -16.50 6.34 -11.88
C LEU A 38 -16.75 5.17 -12.85
N HIS A 39 -17.27 4.03 -12.40
CA HIS A 39 -17.35 2.85 -13.28
C HIS A 39 -18.29 3.00 -14.47
N LYS A 40 -19.31 3.85 -14.33
CA LYS A 40 -20.24 4.14 -15.43
C LYS A 40 -19.58 4.99 -16.52
N SER A 41 -18.51 5.71 -16.19
CA SER A 41 -17.79 6.60 -17.10
C SER A 41 -16.41 6.09 -17.51
N VAL A 42 -15.87 5.06 -16.86
CA VAL A 42 -14.51 4.56 -17.08
C VAL A 42 -14.49 3.05 -17.32
N ASN A 43 -14.13 2.66 -18.55
CA ASN A 43 -13.82 1.27 -18.88
C ASN A 43 -12.34 0.96 -18.58
N CYS A 44 -12.07 0.31 -17.43
CA CYS A 44 -10.71 -0.01 -16.99
C CYS A 44 -9.98 -0.96 -17.96
N SER A 45 -10.66 -1.95 -18.55
CA SER A 45 -10.05 -2.88 -19.50
C SER A 45 -9.58 -2.15 -20.77
N GLU A 46 -10.35 -1.17 -21.22
CA GLU A 46 -9.96 -0.30 -22.34
C GLU A 46 -8.85 0.69 -21.95
N ALA A 47 -8.88 1.20 -20.71
CA ALA A 47 -7.85 2.10 -20.20
C ALA A 47 -6.46 1.46 -20.13
N LEU A 48 -6.39 0.14 -19.90
CA LEU A 48 -5.12 -0.61 -19.84
C LEU A 48 -4.57 -1.00 -21.21
N THR A 49 -5.37 -0.94 -22.27
CA THR A 49 -5.02 -1.50 -23.60
C THR A 49 -4.85 -0.46 -24.69
N ARG A 50 -5.26 0.80 -24.43
CA ARG A 50 -5.18 1.88 -25.41
C ARG A 50 -4.48 3.11 -24.81
N PRO A 51 -3.74 3.90 -25.60
CA PRO A 51 -3.27 5.21 -25.18
C PRO A 51 -4.46 6.08 -24.76
N LYS A 52 -4.36 6.71 -23.59
CA LYS A 52 -5.39 7.59 -23.06
C LYS A 52 -4.81 8.96 -22.77
N SER A 53 -5.67 9.97 -22.84
CA SER A 53 -5.34 11.32 -22.41
C SER A 53 -6.03 11.61 -21.09
N ASN A 54 -5.33 12.30 -20.18
CA ASN A 54 -5.80 12.58 -18.83
C ASN A 54 -7.14 13.35 -18.79
N PHE A 55 -7.47 14.12 -19.82
CA PHE A 55 -8.74 14.85 -19.90
C PHE A 55 -9.97 13.95 -20.02
N LEU A 56 -9.80 12.67 -20.36
CA LEU A 56 -10.90 11.71 -20.51
C LEU A 56 -11.44 11.21 -19.17
N TYR A 57 -10.78 11.53 -18.06
CA TYR A 57 -11.12 11.03 -16.73
C TYR A 57 -11.34 12.18 -15.75
N SER A 58 -12.40 12.08 -14.94
CA SER A 58 -12.64 13.05 -13.87
C SER A 58 -11.46 13.04 -12.90
N THR A 59 -10.92 14.22 -12.62
CA THR A 59 -9.94 14.43 -11.55
C THR A 59 -10.61 14.67 -10.19
N ALA A 60 -11.93 14.94 -10.20
CA ALA A 60 -12.73 15.16 -9.00
C ALA A 60 -13.30 13.80 -8.53
N VAL A 61 -12.66 13.24 -7.52
CA VAL A 61 -13.03 11.98 -6.88
C VAL A 61 -13.14 12.17 -5.37
N PRO A 62 -14.15 11.59 -4.70
CA PRO A 62 -14.22 11.60 -3.25
C PRO A 62 -12.98 10.94 -2.66
N ARG A 63 -12.34 11.63 -1.72
CA ARG A 63 -11.16 11.15 -1.00
C ARG A 63 -11.46 11.00 0.47
N LEU A 64 -10.89 9.96 1.07
CA LEU A 64 -10.96 9.74 2.51
C LEU A 64 -10.13 10.81 3.22
N THR A 65 -10.72 11.45 4.22
CA THR A 65 -10.00 12.41 5.06
C THR A 65 -9.22 11.69 6.15
N ALA A 66 -8.17 12.34 6.67
CA ALA A 66 -7.43 11.79 7.81
C ALA A 66 -8.33 11.59 9.03
N ALA A 67 -9.28 12.49 9.28
CA ALA A 67 -10.23 12.37 10.39
C ALA A 67 -11.13 11.13 10.28
N GLU A 68 -11.63 10.80 9.08
CA GLU A 68 -12.42 9.59 8.85
C GLU A 68 -11.60 8.31 9.08
N ILE A 69 -10.34 8.31 8.62
CA ILE A 69 -9.42 7.19 8.82
C ILE A 69 -9.14 6.99 10.32
N VAL A 70 -8.80 8.06 11.04
CA VAL A 70 -8.55 8.03 12.49
C VAL A 70 -9.76 7.50 13.23
N LYS A 71 -10.95 8.04 12.93
CA LYS A 71 -12.21 7.61 13.55
C LYS A 71 -12.46 6.11 13.33
N SER A 72 -12.17 5.59 12.13
CA SER A 72 -12.32 4.17 11.85
C SER A 72 -11.34 3.30 12.64
N CYS A 73 -10.07 3.72 12.75
CA CYS A 73 -9.05 2.99 13.51
C CYS A 73 -9.39 2.94 15.00
N GLN A 74 -9.80 4.08 15.57
CA GLN A 74 -10.20 4.20 16.98
C GLN A 74 -11.45 3.39 17.34
N LYS A 75 -12.37 3.21 16.40
CA LYS A 75 -13.59 2.43 16.63
C LYS A 75 -13.29 0.93 16.76
N SER A 76 -12.53 0.37 15.81
CA SER A 76 -12.10 -1.03 15.84
C SER A 76 -11.08 -1.28 14.74
N CYS A 77 -9.89 -1.75 15.12
CA CYS A 77 -8.86 -2.12 14.16
C CYS A 77 -9.25 -3.33 13.30
N GLU A 78 -10.03 -4.27 13.84
CA GLU A 78 -10.53 -5.40 13.05
C GLU A 78 -11.46 -4.90 11.93
N THR A 79 -12.45 -4.08 12.29
CA THR A 79 -13.40 -3.53 11.32
C THR A 79 -12.71 -2.59 10.33
N PHE A 80 -11.71 -1.82 10.78
CA PHE A 80 -10.88 -1.01 9.89
C PHE A 80 -10.15 -1.88 8.84
N ARG A 81 -9.46 -2.95 9.26
CA ARG A 81 -8.75 -3.83 8.32
C ARG A 81 -9.69 -4.48 7.32
N GLN A 82 -10.86 -4.93 7.76
CA GLN A 82 -11.89 -5.51 6.91
C GLN A 82 -12.46 -4.48 5.92
N ASN A 83 -12.93 -3.33 6.41
CA ASN A 83 -13.60 -2.31 5.58
C ASN A 83 -12.67 -1.61 4.59
N TYR A 84 -11.36 -1.57 4.87
CA TYR A 84 -10.38 -0.96 3.98
C TYR A 84 -9.65 -2.00 3.12
N GLY A 85 -10.05 -3.28 3.21
CA GLY A 85 -9.57 -4.34 2.32
C GLY A 85 -8.14 -4.81 2.59
N PHE A 86 -7.63 -4.68 3.81
CA PHE A 86 -6.30 -5.20 4.18
C PHE A 86 -6.25 -6.73 4.22
N GLU A 87 -7.40 -7.37 4.43
CA GLU A 87 -7.53 -8.83 4.53
C GLU A 87 -8.01 -9.46 3.22
N ARG A 88 -7.95 -8.71 2.11
CA ARG A 88 -8.49 -9.16 0.81
C ARG A 88 -7.66 -10.23 0.13
N TYR A 89 -6.34 -10.25 0.36
CA TYR A 89 -5.43 -11.20 -0.28
C TYR A 89 -5.60 -12.61 0.28
N PRO A 90 -5.42 -13.66 -0.55
CA PRO A 90 -5.46 -15.04 -0.07
C PRO A 90 -4.44 -15.26 1.03
N LYS A 91 -4.62 -16.36 1.76
CA LYS A 91 -3.64 -16.81 2.76
C LYS A 91 -2.25 -16.84 2.13
N VAL A 92 -1.28 -16.33 2.90
CA VAL A 92 0.13 -16.29 2.52
C VAL A 92 0.58 -17.69 2.14
N THR A 93 1.18 -17.82 0.95
CA THR A 93 1.73 -19.10 0.50
C THR A 93 2.95 -19.46 1.32
N LYS A 94 3.34 -20.75 1.32
CA LYS A 94 4.58 -21.18 2.00
C LYS A 94 5.79 -20.42 1.46
N GLU A 95 5.87 -20.21 0.15
CA GLU A 95 6.95 -19.46 -0.49
C GLU A 95 7.04 -18.03 0.06
N GLU A 96 5.94 -17.30 0.04
CA GLU A 96 5.89 -15.92 0.54
C GLU A 96 6.21 -15.81 2.03
N HIS A 97 5.79 -16.80 2.84
CA HIS A 97 6.10 -16.84 4.27
C HIS A 97 7.61 -17.01 4.54
N HIS A 98 8.33 -17.72 3.68
CA HIS A 98 9.78 -17.90 3.81
C HIS A 98 10.59 -16.75 3.19
N PHE A 99 9.91 -15.79 2.54
CA PHE A 99 10.55 -14.62 1.92
C PHE A 99 9.91 -13.30 2.36
N PRO A 100 10.01 -12.91 3.65
CA PRO A 100 9.47 -11.63 4.10
C PRO A 100 10.22 -10.44 3.49
N ILE A 101 9.48 -9.39 3.15
CA ILE A 101 10.02 -8.14 2.61
C ILE A 101 9.74 -7.00 3.60
N ALA A 102 10.71 -6.12 3.77
CA ALA A 102 10.54 -4.85 4.47
C ALA A 102 10.26 -3.72 3.47
N PHE A 103 9.41 -2.78 3.87
CA PHE A 103 9.10 -1.58 3.10
C PHE A 103 9.38 -0.34 3.92
N ILE A 104 9.93 0.68 3.27
CA ILE A 104 10.05 2.03 3.80
C ILE A 104 9.15 2.92 2.96
N ILE A 105 8.18 3.58 3.59
CA ILE A 105 7.25 4.46 2.88
C ILE A 105 7.43 5.88 3.39
N LEU A 106 8.05 6.75 2.59
CA LEU A 106 8.18 8.18 2.89
C LEU A 106 7.08 9.00 2.22
N PHE A 107 6.43 9.87 2.97
CA PHE A 107 5.44 10.79 2.45
C PHE A 107 5.35 12.08 3.29
N HIS A 108 4.73 13.12 2.73
CA HIS A 108 4.52 14.42 3.41
C HIS A 108 3.07 14.92 3.32
N THR A 109 2.20 14.21 2.59
CA THR A 109 0.79 14.58 2.36
C THR A 109 -0.03 13.35 1.93
N SER A 110 -1.35 13.54 1.76
CA SER A 110 -2.30 12.58 1.18
C SER A 110 -2.31 11.20 1.85
N LEU A 111 -2.81 11.14 3.09
CA LEU A 111 -2.95 9.89 3.84
C LEU A 111 -3.78 8.84 3.10
N ASP A 112 -4.81 9.26 2.37
CA ASP A 112 -5.65 8.40 1.54
C ASP A 112 -4.84 7.64 0.48
N GLN A 113 -3.91 8.32 -0.19
CA GLN A 113 -3.02 7.72 -1.17
C GLN A 113 -2.01 6.77 -0.50
N VAL A 114 -1.45 7.15 0.64
CA VAL A 114 -0.54 6.28 1.41
C VAL A 114 -1.25 5.02 1.86
N LEU A 115 -2.50 5.13 2.33
CA LEU A 115 -3.33 4.00 2.71
C LEU A 115 -3.71 3.14 1.50
N PHE A 116 -3.85 3.74 0.32
CA PHE A 116 -4.09 3.03 -0.92
C PHE A 116 -2.85 2.24 -1.37
N LEU A 117 -1.65 2.82 -1.27
CA LEU A 117 -0.40 2.09 -1.47
C LEU A 117 -0.26 0.97 -0.45
N LEU A 118 -0.38 1.27 0.85
CA LEU A 118 -0.16 0.30 1.92
C LEU A 118 -1.09 -0.90 1.77
N ARG A 119 -2.40 -0.70 1.56
CA ARG A 119 -3.34 -1.83 1.34
C ARG A 119 -3.04 -2.64 0.08
N ALA A 120 -2.41 -2.02 -0.93
CA ALA A 120 -2.06 -2.72 -2.17
C ALA A 120 -0.89 -3.69 -1.96
N ILE A 121 0.08 -3.32 -1.10
CA ILE A 121 1.29 -4.12 -0.83
C ILE A 121 1.25 -4.88 0.50
N TYR A 122 0.26 -4.63 1.36
CA TYR A 122 0.19 -5.20 2.70
C TYR A 122 0.05 -6.72 2.68
N ARG A 123 0.94 -7.40 3.41
CA ARG A 123 0.88 -8.82 3.73
C ARG A 123 1.38 -9.03 5.17
N PRO A 124 0.79 -9.95 5.95
CA PRO A 124 1.06 -10.06 7.38
C PRO A 124 2.48 -10.56 7.72
N GLN A 125 3.15 -11.26 6.79
CA GLN A 125 4.53 -11.71 7.00
C GLN A 125 5.57 -10.61 6.73
N ASN A 126 5.22 -9.54 6.01
CA ASN A 126 6.13 -8.44 5.67
C ASN A 126 6.23 -7.41 6.80
N VAL A 127 7.10 -6.42 6.66
CA VAL A 127 7.27 -5.31 7.63
C VAL A 127 7.17 -3.97 6.90
N TYR A 128 6.54 -2.98 7.52
CA TYR A 128 6.32 -1.66 6.93
C TYR A 128 6.73 -0.56 7.90
N CYS A 129 7.83 0.13 7.60
CA CYS A 129 8.23 1.36 8.27
C CYS A 129 7.65 2.56 7.53
N LEU A 130 6.86 3.36 8.23
CA LEU A 130 6.24 4.58 7.73
C LEU A 130 7.03 5.76 8.27
N THR A 131 7.59 6.57 7.37
CA THR A 131 8.26 7.81 7.75
C THR A 131 7.53 8.97 7.10
N VAL A 132 7.30 10.02 7.89
CA VAL A 132 6.53 11.19 7.50
C VAL A 132 7.37 12.43 7.74
N ASP A 133 7.36 13.34 6.77
CA ASP A 133 8.06 14.61 6.90
C ASP A 133 7.52 15.38 8.12
N LEU A 134 8.42 15.84 9.00
CA LEU A 134 8.07 16.66 10.17
C LEU A 134 7.40 17.99 9.81
N ASN A 135 7.50 18.45 8.56
CA ASN A 135 6.78 19.62 8.06
C ASN A 135 5.32 19.32 7.69
N ALA A 136 4.90 18.05 7.74
CA ALA A 136 3.53 17.66 7.46
C ALA A 136 2.54 18.21 8.50
N LYS A 137 1.27 18.31 8.09
CA LYS A 137 0.18 18.72 8.97
C LYS A 137 0.01 17.73 10.12
N ARG A 138 -0.34 18.22 11.31
CA ARG A 138 -0.57 17.40 12.52
C ARG A 138 -1.60 16.29 12.27
N GLU A 139 -2.63 16.56 11.48
CA GLU A 139 -3.67 15.57 11.14
C GLU A 139 -3.09 14.37 10.37
N LEU A 140 -2.01 14.56 9.61
CA LEU A 140 -1.32 13.46 8.93
C LEU A 140 -0.54 12.59 9.92
N LEU A 141 0.13 13.20 10.90
CA LEU A 141 0.86 12.51 11.96
C LEU A 141 -0.08 11.68 12.84
N GLU A 142 -1.22 12.26 13.22
CA GLU A 142 -2.27 11.57 13.98
C GLU A 142 -2.88 10.43 13.17
N GLY A 143 -3.14 10.68 11.90
CA GLY A 143 -3.66 9.68 10.97
C GLY A 143 -2.73 8.49 10.79
N ILE A 144 -1.43 8.71 10.58
CA ILE A 144 -0.50 7.60 10.39
C ILE A 144 -0.27 6.82 11.69
N SER A 145 -0.22 7.50 12.83
CA SER A 145 -0.14 6.85 14.14
C SER A 145 -1.34 5.93 14.37
N ALA A 146 -2.55 6.43 14.12
CA ALA A 146 -3.78 5.64 14.23
C ALA A 146 -3.84 4.45 13.27
N VAL A 147 -3.34 4.60 12.03
CA VAL A 147 -3.25 3.47 11.08
C VAL A 147 -2.25 2.43 11.58
N SER A 148 -1.05 2.86 11.98
CA SER A 148 0.01 1.95 12.41
C SER A 148 -0.39 1.10 13.63
N SER A 149 -1.13 1.67 14.59
CA SER A 149 -1.59 0.94 15.77
C SER A 149 -2.57 -0.20 15.48
N CYS A 150 -3.14 -0.24 14.27
CA CYS A 150 -4.01 -1.33 13.83
C CYS A 150 -3.28 -2.54 13.23
N PHE A 151 -1.96 -2.53 13.17
CA PHE A 151 -1.16 -3.63 12.66
C PHE A 151 0.03 -3.91 13.59
N HIS A 152 0.46 -5.17 13.64
CA HIS A 152 1.61 -5.57 14.44
C HIS A 152 2.94 -5.40 13.68
N ASN A 153 2.88 -5.29 12.35
CA ASN A 153 4.01 -5.26 11.43
C ASN A 153 4.08 -3.96 10.61
N VAL A 154 3.32 -2.93 11.02
CA VAL A 154 3.37 -1.58 10.46
C VAL A 154 3.67 -0.63 11.60
N PHE A 155 4.71 0.20 11.46
CA PHE A 155 5.11 1.14 12.50
C PHE A 155 5.59 2.46 11.90
N VAL A 156 5.53 3.52 12.71
CA VAL A 156 6.12 4.82 12.35
C VAL A 156 7.58 4.83 12.79
N ALA A 157 8.48 5.35 11.95
CA ALA A 157 9.90 5.44 12.26
C ALA A 157 10.13 6.14 13.62
N SER A 158 11.07 5.62 14.40
CA SER A 158 11.41 6.14 15.73
C SER A 158 11.95 7.57 15.69
N LYS A 159 12.59 7.94 14.57
CA LYS A 159 13.09 9.28 14.27
C LYS A 159 12.53 9.77 12.95
N LEU A 160 11.95 10.97 12.97
CA LEU A 160 11.40 11.64 11.79
C LEU A 160 12.29 12.81 11.37
N GLU A 161 12.33 13.08 10.08
CA GLU A 161 13.16 14.14 9.49
C GLU A 161 12.31 15.28 8.92
N ARG A 162 12.83 16.51 8.98
CA ARG A 162 12.30 17.63 8.18
C ARG A 162 12.90 17.52 6.78
N VAL A 163 12.12 16.98 5.84
CA VAL A 163 12.66 16.61 4.54
C VAL A 163 12.77 17.84 3.63
N VAL A 164 13.99 18.11 3.16
CA VAL A 164 14.28 19.11 2.13
C VAL A 164 14.34 18.42 0.77
N TYR A 165 13.66 18.99 -0.23
CA TYR A 165 13.69 18.49 -1.60
C TYR A 165 15.13 18.47 -2.15
N ALA A 166 15.53 17.36 -2.77
CA ALA A 166 16.89 17.08 -3.23
C ALA A 166 17.99 17.21 -2.13
N GLY A 167 17.59 17.23 -0.86
CA GLY A 167 18.49 17.32 0.29
C GLY A 167 18.84 15.97 0.90
N PHE A 168 19.92 15.94 1.68
CA PHE A 168 20.41 14.75 2.37
C PHE A 168 19.40 14.16 3.38
N SER A 169 18.55 15.00 3.98
CA SER A 169 17.48 14.60 4.90
C SER A 169 16.55 13.53 4.33
N ARG A 170 16.36 13.48 3.00
CA ARG A 170 15.55 12.45 2.34
C ARG A 170 16.15 11.05 2.53
N LEU A 171 17.47 10.94 2.43
CA LEU A 171 18.21 9.70 2.66
C LEU A 171 18.23 9.36 4.16
N VAL A 172 18.43 10.36 5.03
CA VAL A 172 18.43 10.16 6.48
C VAL A 172 17.10 9.57 6.96
N ALA A 173 15.96 10.04 6.42
CA ALA A 173 14.65 9.47 6.73
C ALA A 173 14.55 7.97 6.41
N ASP A 174 15.14 7.52 5.30
CA ASP A 174 15.21 6.09 4.97
C ASP A 174 16.16 5.33 5.92
N LEU A 175 17.31 5.93 6.28
CA LEU A 175 18.27 5.32 7.20
C LEU A 175 17.69 5.10 8.60
N HIS A 176 16.88 6.02 9.11
CA HIS A 176 16.16 5.82 10.38
C HIS A 176 15.21 4.61 10.31
N CYS A 177 14.44 4.49 9.23
CA CYS A 177 13.62 3.30 9.02
C CYS A 177 14.46 2.03 8.90
N MET A 178 15.64 2.07 8.25
CA MET A 178 16.53 0.91 8.17
C MET A 178 17.04 0.49 9.56
N GLU A 179 17.39 1.44 10.42
CA GLU A 179 17.78 1.19 11.82
C GLU A 179 16.66 0.44 12.57
N ASP A 180 15.42 0.94 12.49
CA ASP A 180 14.27 0.32 13.14
C ASP A 180 13.93 -1.06 12.55
N LEU A 181 14.04 -1.21 11.21
CA LEU A 181 13.79 -2.47 10.52
C LEU A 181 14.81 -3.55 10.91
N LEU A 182 16.07 -3.18 11.11
CA LEU A 182 17.11 -4.11 11.57
C LEU A 182 16.83 -4.65 12.99
N ALA A 183 16.16 -3.85 13.83
CA ALA A 183 15.75 -4.26 15.17
C ALA A 183 14.41 -5.02 15.20
N HIS A 184 13.67 -5.07 14.09
CA HIS A 184 12.35 -5.69 14.03
C HIS A 184 12.43 -7.24 14.09
N PRO A 185 11.54 -7.93 14.81
CA PRO A 185 11.62 -9.38 15.02
C PRO A 185 11.38 -10.24 13.78
N ILE A 186 10.72 -9.69 12.74
CA ILE A 186 10.47 -10.40 11.48
C ILE A 186 11.78 -10.45 10.67
N PRO A 187 12.29 -11.64 10.29
CA PRO A 187 13.57 -11.81 9.60
C PRO A 187 13.44 -11.56 8.09
N TRP A 188 13.18 -10.31 7.71
CA TRP A 188 13.04 -9.89 6.33
C TRP A 188 14.34 -10.08 5.51
N LYS A 189 14.18 -10.23 4.19
CA LYS A 189 15.28 -10.56 3.26
C LYS A 189 15.72 -9.38 2.40
N TYR A 190 14.78 -8.51 2.06
CA TYR A 190 15.00 -7.33 1.22
C TYR A 190 14.23 -6.15 1.81
N VAL A 191 14.76 -4.95 1.59
CA VAL A 191 14.08 -3.69 1.87
C VAL A 191 13.80 -2.95 0.56
N ILE A 192 12.60 -2.41 0.43
CA ILE A 192 12.19 -1.58 -0.71
C ILE A 192 11.74 -0.22 -0.17
N ASN A 193 12.43 0.85 -0.54
CA ASN A 193 12.02 2.21 -0.19
C ASN A 193 11.16 2.82 -1.30
N LEU A 194 10.04 3.43 -0.92
CA LEU A 194 9.04 3.97 -1.83
C LEU A 194 8.57 5.34 -1.32
N PRO A 195 8.48 6.36 -2.19
CA PRO A 195 7.63 7.52 -1.94
C PRO A 195 6.15 7.09 -1.88
N GLY A 196 5.36 7.71 -1.00
CA GLY A 196 3.94 7.39 -0.81
C GLY A 196 3.03 7.60 -2.03
N GLN A 197 3.53 8.25 -3.09
CA GLN A 197 2.84 8.44 -4.37
C GLN A 197 3.07 7.29 -5.37
N GLN A 198 3.99 6.36 -5.09
CA GLN A 198 4.21 5.20 -5.94
C GLN A 198 3.09 4.16 -5.80
N PHE A 199 3.05 3.21 -6.73
CA PHE A 199 2.04 2.16 -6.75
C PHE A 199 2.58 0.88 -7.39
N PRO A 200 2.25 -0.32 -6.85
CA PRO A 200 2.72 -1.58 -7.39
C PRO A 200 2.10 -1.92 -8.75
N LEU A 201 2.91 -2.49 -9.65
CA LEU A 201 2.46 -3.14 -10.89
C LEU A 201 2.50 -4.68 -10.81
N LYS A 202 3.03 -5.20 -9.69
CA LYS A 202 3.18 -6.61 -9.33
C LYS A 202 2.98 -6.77 -7.83
#